data_AF-A0A3A0FW41-F1
#
_entry.id   AF-A0A3A0FW41-F1
#
_cell.length_a   1.000
_cell.length_b   1.000
_cell.length_c   1.000
_cell.angle_alpha   90.00
_cell.angle_beta   90.00
_cell.angle_gamma   90.00
#
_symmetry.space_group_name_H-M   'P 1'
#
loop_
_entity.id
_entity.type
_entity.pdbx_description
1 polymer ?
#
loop_
_entity_poly.entity_id
_entity_poly.type
_entity_poly.pdbx_seq_one_letter_code
_entity_poly.pdbx_strand_id
1 'polypeptide(L)'
;MRDPDAARDSTWLLRLGLGLTVVWVLLQLYYIVAIVGFERFVEEGPPSVGGFLEGAFAPLAFLWLVIGFFLQREELQRQSRAIDLQYQELRRTAEHAEVQARAIAANEQHARQEAFLRVLRLIQQQLGVRAGLLFVCSQIVPAGGTVEPEEAQAMWTALGAGDEGVFARALMAAHFRAEEDRESWDLFWSTPIRTRHSETYCAVFDRMLARARACDADALLTETLLGSTLGQVYGLIRETRALAEPVR
;
A
#
# COMPACT_ATOMS: atom_id res chain seq x y z
N MET A 1 10.54 11.66 31.70
CA MET A 1 10.48 12.03 33.14
C MET A 1 11.66 11.34 33.80
N ARG A 2 12.70 12.08 34.19
CA ARG A 2 13.95 11.51 34.70
C ARG A 2 13.72 11.11 36.16
N ASP A 3 13.84 9.83 36.48
CA ASP A 3 13.64 9.31 37.83
C ASP A 3 14.68 9.93 38.78
N PRO A 4 14.27 10.78 39.75
CA PRO A 4 15.18 11.52 40.61
C PRO A 4 15.89 10.62 41.64
N ASP A 5 15.35 9.43 41.93
CA ASP A 5 15.93 8.52 42.94
C ASP A 5 17.14 7.76 42.39
N ALA A 6 17.15 7.45 41.10
CA ALA A 6 18.23 6.72 40.45
C ALA A 6 19.56 7.53 40.36
N ALA A 7 19.48 8.87 40.30
CA ALA A 7 20.65 9.74 40.36
C ALA A 7 21.23 9.85 41.79
N ARG A 8 20.39 9.64 42.80
CA ARG A 8 20.76 9.69 44.22
C ARG A 8 21.56 8.44 44.63
N ASP A 9 21.25 7.29 44.04
CA ASP A 9 21.88 5.99 44.33
C ASP A 9 23.32 5.87 43.81
N SER A 10 23.63 6.41 42.64
CA SER A 10 25.01 6.42 42.15
C SER A 10 25.88 7.52 42.80
N THR A 11 25.26 8.64 43.20
CA THR A 11 26.01 9.77 43.78
C THR A 11 26.42 9.55 45.24
N TRP A 12 25.70 8.74 46.01
CA TRP A 12 26.15 8.40 47.37
C TRP A 12 27.36 7.44 47.37
N LEU A 13 27.40 6.46 46.46
CA LEU A 13 28.56 5.56 46.28
C LEU A 13 29.81 6.36 45.92
N LEU A 14 29.67 7.34 45.02
CA LEU A 14 30.76 8.25 44.66
C LEU A 14 31.22 9.10 45.84
N ARG A 15 30.30 9.65 46.64
CA ARG A 15 30.62 10.43 47.84
C ARG A 15 31.26 9.59 48.94
N LEU A 16 30.81 8.35 49.12
CA LEU A 16 31.39 7.40 50.07
C LEU A 16 32.79 6.99 49.63
N GLY A 17 32.97 6.65 48.35
CA GLY A 17 34.28 6.39 47.76
C GLY A 17 35.24 7.54 47.99
N LEU A 18 34.83 8.77 47.65
CA LEU A 18 35.61 9.98 47.88
C LEU A 18 35.96 10.16 49.37
N GLY A 19 34.98 10.04 50.27
CA GLY A 19 35.22 10.17 51.71
C GLY A 19 36.22 9.14 52.25
N LEU A 20 36.07 7.88 51.83
CA LEU A 20 36.99 6.80 52.21
C LEU A 20 38.40 7.03 51.65
N THR A 21 38.52 7.54 50.42
CA THR A 21 39.82 7.91 49.84
C THR A 21 40.50 9.04 50.60
N VAL A 22 39.76 10.07 51.00
CA VAL A 22 40.29 11.20 51.77
C VAL A 22 40.76 10.73 53.15
N VAL A 23 39.94 9.94 53.85
CA VAL A 23 40.31 9.38 55.17
C VAL A 23 41.55 8.49 55.04
N TRP A 24 41.61 7.64 54.01
CA TRP A 24 42.76 6.76 53.75
C TRP A 24 44.06 7.55 53.50
N VAL A 25 44.01 8.58 52.66
CA VAL A 25 45.17 9.42 52.36
C VAL A 25 45.62 10.19 53.61
N LEU A 26 44.70 10.72 54.41
CA LEU A 26 45.02 11.40 55.66
C LEU A 26 45.67 10.45 56.69
N LEU A 27 45.21 9.21 56.77
CA LEU A 27 45.81 8.17 57.62
C LEU A 27 47.24 7.85 57.20
N GLN A 28 47.49 7.69 55.90
CA GLN A 28 48.83 7.44 55.37
C GLN A 28 49.76 8.64 55.59
N LEU A 29 49.26 9.86 55.40
CA LEU A 29 50.01 11.08 55.68
C LEU A 29 50.37 11.20 57.17
N TYR A 30 49.42 10.91 58.05
CA TYR A 30 49.64 10.88 59.49
C TYR A 30 50.69 9.84 59.88
N TYR A 31 50.63 8.62 59.31
CA TYR A 31 51.61 7.57 59.56
C TYR A 31 53.05 8.00 59.19
N ILE A 32 53.22 8.62 58.02
CA ILE A 32 54.54 9.12 57.57
C ILE A 32 55.06 10.22 58.50
N VAL A 33 54.22 11.19 58.87
CA VAL A 33 54.66 12.37 59.65
C VAL A 33 54.86 12.04 61.13
N ALA A 34 53.96 11.27 61.74
CA ALA A 34 53.93 11.05 63.19
C ALA A 34 54.72 9.82 63.65
N ILE A 35 54.84 8.78 62.81
CA ILE A 35 55.47 7.50 63.20
C ILE A 35 56.83 7.31 62.53
N VAL A 36 56.91 7.46 61.21
CA VAL A 36 58.15 7.20 60.45
C VAL A 36 59.11 8.39 60.51
N GLY A 37 58.58 9.61 60.36
CA GLY A 37 59.35 10.84 60.19
C GLY A 37 59.74 11.05 58.73
N PHE A 38 59.37 12.20 58.18
CA PHE A 38 59.54 12.50 56.75
C PHE A 38 61.01 12.45 56.28
N GLU A 39 61.96 12.90 57.11
CA GLU A 39 63.38 12.90 56.76
C GLU A 39 63.96 11.48 56.66
N ARG A 40 63.61 10.59 57.59
CA ARG A 40 64.02 9.17 57.55
C ARG A 40 63.43 8.42 56.37
N PHE A 41 62.17 8.72 56.02
CA PHE A 41 61.50 8.09 54.89
C PHE A 41 62.16 8.43 53.54
N VAL A 42 62.68 9.65 53.38
CA VAL A 42 63.38 10.09 52.17
C VAL A 42 64.82 9.58 52.13
N GLU A 43 65.47 9.40 53.28
CA GLU A 43 66.84 8.86 53.39
C GLU A 43 66.96 7.37 53.04
N GLU A 44 65.92 6.55 53.24
CA GLU A 44 65.91 5.12 52.87
C GLU A 44 66.01 4.85 51.35
N GLY A 45 65.72 5.86 50.53
CA GLY A 45 65.92 5.83 49.08
C GLY A 45 64.74 5.28 48.25
N PRO A 46 64.84 5.31 46.91
CA PRO A 46 63.71 5.06 46.00
C PRO A 46 62.99 3.70 46.11
N PRO A 47 63.67 2.55 46.37
CA PRO A 47 63.00 1.25 46.41
C PRO A 47 61.99 1.07 47.56
N SER A 48 62.30 1.57 48.76
CA SER A 48 61.40 1.45 49.92
C SER A 48 60.20 2.39 49.81
N VAL A 49 60.43 3.61 49.31
CA VAL A 49 59.37 4.57 48.96
C VAL A 49 58.45 3.97 47.90
N GLY A 50 59.00 3.31 46.88
CA GLY A 50 58.23 2.60 45.85
C GLY A 50 57.33 1.51 46.44
N GLY A 51 57.87 0.65 47.30
CA GLY A 51 57.10 -0.42 47.95
C GLY A 51 55.99 0.09 48.88
N PHE A 52 56.23 1.19 49.61
CA PHE A 52 55.19 1.84 50.42
C PHE A 52 54.07 2.43 49.55
N LEU A 53 54.42 3.14 48.48
CA LEU A 53 53.43 3.71 47.57
C LEU A 53 52.61 2.62 46.88
N GLU A 54 53.24 1.53 46.45
CA GLU A 54 52.55 0.38 45.85
C GLU A 54 51.53 -0.23 46.82
N GLY A 55 51.90 -0.42 48.09
CA GLY A 55 50.99 -0.87 49.14
C GLY A 55 49.89 0.14 49.50
N ALA A 56 50.17 1.44 49.41
CA ALA A 56 49.21 2.50 49.71
C ALA A 56 48.18 2.71 48.58
N PHE A 57 48.59 2.57 47.32
CA PHE A 57 47.74 2.76 46.14
C PHE A 57 46.93 1.51 45.77
N ALA A 58 47.40 0.29 46.05
CA ALA A 58 46.69 -0.92 45.68
C ALA A 58 45.24 -1.01 46.24
N PRO A 59 44.97 -0.75 47.54
CA PRO A 59 43.61 -0.73 48.07
C PRO A 59 42.73 0.38 47.48
N LEU A 60 43.34 1.53 47.19
CA LEU A 60 42.66 2.69 46.61
C LEU A 60 42.19 2.41 45.19
N ALA A 61 43.07 1.82 44.36
CA ALA A 61 42.75 1.41 43.01
C ALA A 61 41.64 0.35 43.00
N PHE A 62 41.71 -0.62 43.91
CA PHE A 62 40.68 -1.66 44.05
C PHE A 62 39.31 -1.08 44.44
N LEU A 63 39.28 -0.13 45.39
CA LEU A 63 38.05 0.56 45.79
C LEU A 63 37.37 1.23 44.59
N TRP A 64 38.11 2.01 43.80
CA TRP A 64 37.56 2.69 42.63
C TRP A 64 37.12 1.74 41.52
N LEU A 65 37.83 0.62 41.33
CA LEU A 65 37.44 -0.41 40.38
C LEU A 65 36.07 -1.01 40.75
N VAL A 66 35.88 -1.36 42.01
CA VAL A 66 34.60 -1.92 42.49
C VAL A 66 33.45 -0.92 42.35
N ILE A 67 33.68 0.36 42.72
CA ILE A 67 32.67 1.41 42.56
C ILE A 67 32.31 1.59 41.07
N GLY A 68 33.31 1.62 40.18
CA GLY A 68 33.12 1.72 38.74
C GLY A 68 32.31 0.54 38.18
N PHE A 69 32.58 -0.68 38.64
CA PHE A 69 31.83 -1.87 38.23
C PHE A 69 30.35 -1.79 38.61
N PHE A 70 30.02 -1.35 39.82
CA PHE A 70 28.62 -1.18 40.24
C PHE A 70 27.91 -0.09 39.44
N LEU A 71 28.57 1.05 39.21
CA LEU A 71 28.04 2.15 38.41
C LEU A 71 27.76 1.71 36.97
N GLN A 72 28.69 0.97 36.36
CA GLN A 72 28.54 0.43 35.02
C GLN A 72 27.40 -0.59 34.92
N ARG A 73 27.25 -1.46 35.91
CA ARG A 73 26.15 -2.44 35.96
C ARG A 73 24.78 -1.76 36.02
N GLU A 74 24.64 -0.72 36.82
CA GLU A 74 23.38 0.02 36.94
C GLU A 74 22.98 0.69 35.62
N GLU A 75 23.94 1.32 34.93
CA GLU A 75 23.70 1.93 33.62
C GLU A 75 23.29 0.90 32.56
N LEU A 76 23.96 -0.25 32.50
CA LEU A 76 23.62 -1.33 31.58
C LEU A 76 22.20 -1.88 31.83
N GLN A 77 21.80 -2.02 33.09
CA GLN A 77 20.44 -2.46 33.43
C GLN A 77 19.38 -1.44 33.00
N ARG A 78 19.66 -0.14 33.13
CA ARG A 78 18.75 0.92 32.67
C ARG A 78 18.63 0.90 31.14
N GLN A 79 19.75 0.79 30.43
CA GLN A 79 19.74 0.69 28.97
C GLN A 79 18.98 -0.55 28.49
N SER A 80 19.20 -1.71 29.12
CA SER A 80 18.46 -2.94 28.79
C SER A 80 16.96 -2.75 28.97
N ARG A 81 16.51 -2.17 30.09
CA ARG A 81 15.08 -1.91 30.32
C ARG A 81 14.50 -0.93 29.29
N ALA A 82 15.25 0.10 28.91
CA ALA A 82 14.80 1.05 27.90
C ALA A 82 14.64 0.37 26.53
N ILE A 83 15.57 -0.51 26.15
CA ILE A 83 15.50 -1.31 24.93
C ILE A 83 14.29 -2.26 24.97
N ASP A 84 14.03 -2.92 26.09
CA ASP A 84 12.87 -3.81 26.24
C ASP A 84 11.54 -3.06 26.05
N LEU A 85 11.43 -1.86 26.62
CA LEU A 85 10.26 -1.00 26.43
C LEU A 85 10.10 -0.57 24.97
N GLN A 86 11.19 -0.12 24.34
CA GLN A 86 11.18 0.24 22.91
C GLN A 86 10.79 -0.94 22.03
N TYR A 87 11.28 -2.14 22.33
CA TYR A 87 10.94 -3.35 21.58
C TYR A 87 9.44 -3.67 21.69
N GLN A 88 8.85 -3.52 22.88
CA GLN A 88 7.41 -3.70 23.08
C GLN A 88 6.58 -2.67 22.29
N GLU A 89 7.01 -1.40 22.27
CA GLU A 89 6.36 -0.34 21.50
C GLU A 89 6.45 -0.59 19.98
N LEU A 90 7.63 -1.00 19.49
CA LEU A 90 7.83 -1.38 18.10
C LEU A 90 6.94 -2.55 17.71
N ARG A 91 6.85 -3.57 18.57
CA ARG A 91 5.98 -4.73 18.33
C ARG A 91 4.51 -4.33 18.23
N ARG A 92 4.01 -3.50 19.15
CA ARG A 92 2.63 -2.97 19.07
C ARG A 92 2.41 -2.15 17.80
N THR A 93 3.38 -1.32 17.44
CA THR A 93 3.32 -0.51 16.21
C THR A 93 3.28 -1.39 14.96
N ALA A 94 4.08 -2.47 14.93
CA ALA A 94 4.06 -3.43 13.83
C ALA A 94 2.73 -4.18 13.72
N GLU A 95 2.15 -4.61 14.85
CA GLU A 95 0.82 -5.23 14.91
C GLU A 95 -0.26 -4.27 14.38
N HIS A 96 -0.22 -2.99 14.78
CA HIS A 96 -1.14 -1.98 14.26
C HIS A 96 -0.93 -1.70 12.76
N ALA A 97 0.31 -1.61 12.29
CA ALA A 97 0.62 -1.42 10.88
C ALA A 97 0.14 -2.59 10.02
N GLU A 98 0.23 -3.83 10.52
CA GLU A 98 -0.29 -5.01 9.83
C GLU A 98 -1.82 -4.97 9.72
N VAL A 99 -2.53 -4.64 10.80
CA VAL A 99 -3.99 -4.48 10.79
C VAL A 99 -4.40 -3.38 9.80
N GLN A 100 -3.70 -2.25 9.82
CA GLN A 100 -3.96 -1.14 8.90
C GLN A 100 -3.68 -1.53 7.44
N ALA A 101 -2.60 -2.25 7.17
CA ALA A 101 -2.29 -2.74 5.83
C ALA A 101 -3.37 -3.69 5.31
N ARG A 102 -3.87 -4.60 6.16
CA ARG A 102 -5.00 -5.48 5.82
C ARG A 102 -6.28 -4.69 5.54
N ALA A 103 -6.58 -3.65 6.33
CA ALA A 103 -7.74 -2.79 6.10
C ALA A 103 -7.62 -2.00 4.78
N ILE A 104 -6.43 -1.47 4.46
CA ILE A 104 -6.17 -0.79 3.18
C ILE A 104 -6.33 -1.76 2.01
N ALA A 105 -5.76 -2.97 2.11
CA ALA A 105 -5.87 -3.99 1.07
C ALA A 105 -7.33 -4.39 0.81
N ALA A 106 -8.14 -4.54 1.87
CA ALA A 106 -9.58 -4.80 1.74
C ALA A 106 -10.31 -3.62 1.08
N ASN A 107 -9.95 -2.37 1.43
CA ASN A 107 -10.56 -1.18 0.87
C ASN A 107 -10.14 -0.90 -0.58
N GLU A 108 -8.97 -1.39 -1.02
CA GLU A 108 -8.47 -1.20 -2.38
C GLU A 108 -9.43 -1.80 -3.43
N GLN A 109 -9.98 -2.98 -3.15
CA GLN A 109 -10.94 -3.63 -4.06
C GLN A 109 -12.22 -2.82 -4.21
N HIS A 110 -12.76 -2.31 -3.10
CA HIS A 110 -13.92 -1.43 -3.11
C HIS A 110 -13.64 -0.13 -3.87
N ALA A 111 -12.47 0.48 -3.68
CA ALA A 111 -12.06 1.69 -4.39
C ALA A 111 -11.93 1.46 -5.91
N ARG A 112 -11.39 0.31 -6.34
CA ARG A 112 -11.29 -0.06 -7.76
C ARG A 112 -12.68 -0.25 -8.39
N GLN A 113 -13.59 -0.92 -7.70
CA GLN A 113 -14.99 -1.09 -8.13
C GLN A 113 -15.70 0.26 -8.29
N GLU A 114 -15.62 1.13 -7.30
CA GLU A 114 -16.24 2.46 -7.35
C GLU A 114 -15.67 3.30 -8.50
N ALA A 115 -14.35 3.28 -8.70
CA ALA A 115 -13.71 3.98 -9.80
C ALA A 115 -14.18 3.46 -11.18
N PHE A 116 -14.36 2.15 -11.34
CA PHE A 116 -14.92 1.56 -12.55
C PHE A 116 -16.37 2.00 -12.77
N LEU A 117 -17.24 1.89 -11.75
CA LEU A 117 -18.66 2.26 -11.85
C LEU A 117 -18.86 3.74 -12.19
N ARG A 118 -17.99 4.63 -11.72
CA ARG A 118 -18.00 6.06 -12.09
C ARG A 118 -17.80 6.28 -13.60
N VAL A 119 -16.94 5.48 -14.23
CA VAL A 119 -16.62 5.60 -15.66
C VAL A 119 -17.53 4.74 -16.53
N LEU A 120 -18.18 3.71 -15.96
CA LEU A 120 -19.03 2.77 -16.67
C LEU A 120 -20.14 3.47 -17.48
N ARG A 121 -20.85 4.43 -16.89
CA ARG A 121 -21.91 5.19 -17.59
C ARG A 121 -21.39 5.90 -18.83
N LEU A 122 -20.20 6.50 -18.76
CA LEU A 122 -19.57 7.15 -19.91
C LEU A 122 -19.26 6.13 -21.02
N ILE A 123 -18.78 4.94 -20.67
CA ILE A 123 -18.51 3.87 -21.64
C ILE A 123 -19.81 3.38 -22.27
N GLN A 124 -20.86 3.14 -21.48
CA GLN A 124 -22.17 2.73 -21.97
C GLN A 124 -22.76 3.78 -22.92
N GLN A 125 -22.65 5.07 -22.59
CA GLN A 125 -23.09 6.15 -23.48
C GLN A 125 -22.31 6.14 -24.80
N GLN A 126 -20.98 5.96 -24.77
CA GLN A 126 -20.17 5.84 -26.00
C GLN A 126 -20.56 4.62 -26.84
N LEU A 127 -20.85 3.49 -26.20
CA LEU A 127 -21.37 2.30 -26.89
C LEU A 127 -22.74 2.58 -27.51
N GLY A 128 -23.65 3.25 -26.79
CA GLY A 128 -24.96 3.65 -27.30
C GLY A 128 -24.86 4.56 -28.53
N VAL A 129 -23.96 5.55 -28.52
CA VAL A 129 -23.71 6.42 -29.69
C VAL A 129 -23.21 5.60 -30.88
N ARG A 130 -22.31 4.64 -30.66
CA ARG A 130 -21.77 3.80 -31.74
C ARG A 130 -22.80 2.82 -32.29
N ALA A 131 -23.63 2.24 -31.43
CA ALA A 131 -24.79 1.46 -31.84
C ALA A 131 -25.73 2.33 -32.69
N GLY A 132 -25.92 3.60 -32.32
CA GLY A 132 -26.72 4.55 -33.12
C GLY A 132 -26.14 4.86 -34.48
N LEU A 133 -24.83 5.11 -34.57
CA LEU A 133 -24.16 5.32 -35.86
C LEU A 133 -24.25 4.07 -36.75
N LEU A 134 -24.01 2.90 -36.16
CA LEU A 134 -24.12 1.62 -36.86
C LEU A 134 -25.55 1.38 -37.37
N PHE A 135 -26.55 1.61 -36.53
CA PHE A 135 -27.96 1.49 -36.88
C PHE A 135 -28.33 2.44 -38.01
N VAL A 136 -28.03 3.74 -37.89
CA VAL A 136 -28.33 4.72 -38.94
C VAL A 136 -27.65 4.33 -40.26
N CYS A 137 -26.35 3.97 -40.24
CA CYS A 137 -25.65 3.54 -41.46
C CYS A 137 -26.20 2.25 -42.07
N SER A 138 -26.83 1.39 -41.26
CA SER A 138 -27.52 0.20 -41.74
C SER A 138 -28.86 0.51 -42.42
N GLN A 139 -29.52 1.60 -42.02
CA GLN A 139 -30.85 2.00 -42.50
C GLN A 139 -30.82 3.02 -43.65
N ILE A 140 -29.64 3.47 -44.12
CA ILE A 140 -29.54 4.39 -45.28
C ILE A 140 -29.87 3.65 -46.59
N VAL A 141 -30.60 4.36 -47.46
CA VAL A 141 -31.55 3.86 -48.48
C VAL A 141 -31.05 2.95 -49.63
N PRO A 142 -29.77 2.78 -50.03
CA PRO A 142 -29.49 1.72 -51.01
C PRO A 142 -29.60 0.30 -50.42
N ALA A 143 -29.89 0.15 -49.12
CA ALA A 143 -29.97 -1.12 -48.39
C ALA A 143 -31.38 -1.45 -47.81
N GLY A 144 -32.45 -0.81 -48.29
CA GLY A 144 -33.82 -1.19 -47.89
C GLY A 144 -34.26 -0.77 -46.47
N GLY A 145 -33.63 0.26 -45.89
CA GLY A 145 -34.00 0.75 -44.56
C GLY A 145 -35.38 1.41 -44.52
N THR A 146 -36.15 1.10 -43.47
CA THR A 146 -37.56 1.51 -43.30
C THR A 146 -37.75 2.58 -42.21
N VAL A 147 -36.66 3.08 -41.63
CA VAL A 147 -36.72 3.99 -40.46
C VAL A 147 -36.82 5.43 -40.94
N GLU A 148 -37.92 6.08 -40.57
CA GLU A 148 -38.15 7.49 -40.88
C GLU A 148 -37.16 8.39 -40.12
N PRO A 149 -36.73 9.53 -40.69
CA PRO A 149 -35.82 10.45 -40.03
C PRO A 149 -36.30 10.94 -38.65
N GLU A 150 -37.62 11.08 -38.47
CA GLU A 150 -38.23 11.45 -37.19
C GLU A 150 -38.05 10.36 -36.12
N GLU A 151 -38.17 9.10 -36.50
CA GLU A 151 -37.97 7.96 -35.60
C GLU A 151 -36.50 7.86 -35.16
N ALA A 152 -35.57 8.03 -36.11
CA ALA A 152 -34.14 8.09 -35.80
C ALA A 152 -33.82 9.24 -34.84
N GLN A 153 -34.41 10.43 -35.05
CA GLN A 153 -34.23 11.58 -34.16
C GLN A 153 -34.78 11.31 -32.75
N ALA A 154 -35.95 10.67 -32.63
CA ALA A 154 -36.53 10.30 -31.34
C ALA A 154 -35.62 9.34 -30.57
N MET A 155 -34.98 8.38 -31.25
CA MET A 155 -34.00 7.48 -30.64
C MET A 155 -32.74 8.22 -30.16
N TRP A 156 -32.24 9.22 -30.91
CA TRP A 156 -31.14 10.06 -30.45
C TRP A 156 -31.51 10.89 -29.21
N THR A 157 -32.76 11.39 -29.14
CA THR A 157 -33.28 12.06 -27.94
C THR A 157 -33.36 11.11 -26.75
N ALA A 158 -33.83 9.87 -26.94
CA ALA A 158 -33.87 8.86 -25.89
C ALA A 158 -32.47 8.49 -25.37
N LEU A 159 -31.48 8.36 -26.26
CA LEU A 159 -30.09 8.15 -25.88
C LEU A 159 -29.54 9.34 -25.06
N GLY A 160 -29.86 10.57 -25.47
CA GLY A 160 -29.50 11.79 -24.73
C GLY A 160 -30.15 11.88 -23.34
N ALA A 161 -31.32 11.25 -23.16
CA ALA A 161 -32.03 11.15 -21.89
C ALA A 161 -31.52 10.03 -20.97
N GLY A 162 -30.53 9.23 -21.42
CA GLY A 162 -29.90 8.16 -20.63
C GLY A 162 -30.38 6.74 -20.98
N ASP A 163 -31.05 6.53 -22.10
CA ASP A 163 -31.33 5.18 -22.61
C ASP A 163 -30.20 4.70 -23.53
N GLU A 164 -29.09 4.23 -22.94
CA GLU A 164 -27.93 3.79 -23.74
C GLU A 164 -28.24 2.58 -24.63
N GLY A 165 -29.31 1.85 -24.32
CA GLY A 165 -29.73 0.64 -25.01
C GLY A 165 -30.66 0.87 -26.21
N VAL A 166 -31.15 2.08 -26.47
CA VAL A 166 -32.19 2.34 -27.48
C VAL A 166 -31.81 1.82 -28.87
N PHE A 167 -30.62 2.17 -29.36
CA PHE A 167 -30.13 1.71 -30.66
C PHE A 167 -29.68 0.25 -30.64
N ALA A 168 -29.22 -0.25 -29.50
CA ALA A 168 -28.87 -1.65 -29.37
C ALA A 168 -30.11 -2.55 -29.49
N ARG A 169 -31.24 -2.17 -28.88
CA ARG A 169 -32.53 -2.85 -29.07
C ARG A 169 -33.00 -2.82 -30.52
N ALA A 170 -32.82 -1.70 -31.21
CA ALA A 170 -33.20 -1.60 -32.62
C ALA A 170 -32.32 -2.45 -33.54
N LEU A 171 -31.00 -2.53 -33.28
CA LEU A 171 -30.10 -3.44 -33.98
C LEU A 171 -30.47 -4.91 -33.74
N MET A 172 -30.79 -5.29 -32.49
CA MET A 172 -31.27 -6.65 -32.20
C MET A 172 -32.58 -6.95 -32.90
N ALA A 173 -33.53 -6.00 -32.91
CA ALA A 173 -34.80 -6.17 -33.60
C ALA A 173 -34.60 -6.32 -35.12
N ALA A 174 -33.67 -5.59 -35.72
CA ALA A 174 -33.31 -5.73 -37.12
C ALA A 174 -32.66 -7.10 -37.40
N HIS A 175 -31.73 -7.55 -36.53
CA HIS A 175 -31.12 -8.87 -36.61
C HIS A 175 -32.16 -10.00 -36.51
N PHE A 176 -33.10 -9.93 -35.57
CA PHE A 176 -34.14 -10.97 -35.42
C PHE A 176 -35.20 -10.97 -36.53
N ARG A 177 -35.29 -9.87 -37.31
CA ARG A 177 -36.13 -9.82 -38.51
C ARG A 177 -35.43 -10.38 -39.76
N ALA A 178 -34.11 -10.54 -39.72
CA ALA A 178 -33.36 -11.12 -40.83
C ALA A 178 -33.77 -12.60 -40.99
N GLU A 179 -34.11 -12.98 -42.22
CA GLU A 179 -34.48 -14.37 -42.54
C GLU A 179 -33.24 -15.20 -42.88
N GLU A 180 -32.19 -14.54 -43.37
CA GLU A 180 -30.92 -15.16 -43.75
C GLU A 180 -29.74 -14.62 -42.95
N ASP A 181 -28.74 -15.48 -42.69
CA ASP A 181 -27.48 -15.08 -42.04
C ASP A 181 -26.78 -13.94 -42.79
N ARG A 182 -26.97 -13.85 -44.10
CA ARG A 182 -26.39 -12.80 -44.95
C ARG A 182 -26.98 -11.43 -44.65
N GLU A 183 -28.29 -11.32 -44.45
CA GLU A 183 -28.96 -10.06 -44.11
C GLU A 183 -28.51 -9.55 -42.73
N SER A 184 -28.40 -10.47 -41.78
CA SER A 184 -27.83 -10.21 -40.46
C SER A 184 -26.36 -9.75 -40.56
N TRP A 185 -25.56 -10.37 -41.43
CA TRP A 185 -24.19 -9.94 -41.68
C TRP A 185 -24.11 -8.55 -42.30
N ASP A 186 -24.98 -8.27 -43.28
CA ASP A 186 -25.00 -6.99 -43.98
C ASP A 186 -25.35 -5.82 -43.04
N LEU A 187 -26.11 -6.06 -41.96
CA LEU A 187 -26.38 -5.08 -40.90
C LEU A 187 -25.08 -4.51 -40.29
N PHE A 188 -24.06 -5.34 -40.12
CA PHE A 188 -22.85 -5.00 -39.37
C PHE A 188 -21.60 -4.81 -40.25
N TRP A 189 -21.56 -5.39 -41.45
CA TRP A 189 -20.29 -5.60 -42.17
C TRP A 189 -20.32 -5.29 -43.67
N SER A 190 -21.50 -5.04 -44.25
CA SER A 190 -21.65 -4.82 -45.71
C SER A 190 -20.89 -3.61 -46.27
N THR A 191 -20.53 -2.64 -45.44
CA THR A 191 -19.81 -1.43 -45.86
C THR A 191 -18.60 -1.17 -44.98
N PRO A 192 -17.55 -0.51 -45.49
CA PRO A 192 -16.38 -0.14 -44.67
C PRO A 192 -16.74 0.68 -43.43
N ILE A 193 -17.80 1.50 -43.51
CA ILE A 193 -18.28 2.33 -42.40
C ILE A 193 -18.91 1.44 -41.30
N ARG A 194 -19.80 0.51 -41.68
CA ARG A 194 -20.41 -0.45 -40.74
C ARG A 194 -19.35 -1.33 -40.09
N THR A 195 -18.43 -1.90 -40.89
CA THR A 195 -17.28 -2.68 -40.39
C THR A 195 -16.49 -1.90 -39.35
N ARG A 196 -16.11 -0.64 -39.65
CA ARG A 196 -15.39 0.20 -38.71
C ARG A 196 -16.17 0.42 -37.41
N HIS A 197 -17.47 0.74 -37.49
CA HIS A 197 -18.28 0.94 -36.29
C HIS A 197 -18.41 -0.35 -35.45
N SER A 198 -18.63 -1.50 -36.09
CA SER A 198 -18.71 -2.82 -35.48
C SER A 198 -17.39 -3.19 -34.77
N GLU A 199 -16.25 -3.07 -35.44
CA GLU A 199 -14.94 -3.35 -34.81
C GLU A 199 -14.64 -2.41 -33.66
N THR A 200 -14.96 -1.12 -33.83
CA THR A 200 -14.70 -0.13 -32.78
C THR A 200 -15.61 -0.39 -31.58
N TYR A 201 -16.87 -0.79 -31.79
CA TYR A 201 -17.81 -1.21 -30.75
C TYR A 201 -17.25 -2.39 -29.95
N CYS A 202 -16.86 -3.48 -30.63
CA CYS A 202 -16.23 -4.63 -29.99
C CYS A 202 -14.99 -4.24 -29.19
N ALA A 203 -14.09 -3.45 -29.77
CA ALA A 203 -12.87 -3.03 -29.10
C ALA A 203 -13.11 -2.20 -27.82
N VAL A 204 -14.16 -1.37 -27.79
CA VAL A 204 -14.53 -0.63 -26.57
C VAL A 204 -15.20 -1.54 -25.55
N PHE A 205 -16.06 -2.45 -25.99
CA PHE A 205 -16.70 -3.42 -25.11
C PHE A 205 -15.67 -4.37 -24.48
N ASP A 206 -14.69 -4.85 -25.26
CA ASP A 206 -13.58 -5.68 -24.77
C ASP A 206 -12.76 -4.97 -23.69
N ARG A 207 -12.46 -3.68 -23.89
CA ARG A 207 -11.78 -2.85 -22.88
C ARG A 207 -12.63 -2.68 -21.62
N MET A 208 -13.94 -2.55 -21.77
CA MET A 208 -14.88 -2.48 -20.64
C MET A 208 -14.89 -3.80 -19.85
N LEU A 209 -14.98 -4.95 -20.54
CA LEU A 209 -14.92 -6.27 -19.91
C LEU A 209 -13.58 -6.53 -19.23
N ALA A 210 -12.46 -6.13 -19.84
CA ALA A 210 -11.14 -6.28 -19.22
C ALA A 210 -11.03 -5.48 -17.91
N ARG A 211 -11.60 -4.27 -17.87
CA ARG A 211 -11.66 -3.45 -16.65
C ARG A 211 -12.61 -4.04 -15.61
N ALA A 212 -13.76 -4.55 -16.03
CA ALA A 212 -14.72 -5.21 -15.13
C ALA A 212 -14.05 -6.41 -14.45
N ARG A 213 -13.42 -7.31 -15.22
CA ARG A 213 -12.69 -8.48 -14.69
C ARG A 213 -11.58 -8.12 -13.70
N ALA A 214 -10.90 -6.99 -13.90
CA ALA A 214 -9.86 -6.54 -12.97
C ALA A 214 -10.41 -6.06 -11.62
N CYS A 215 -11.72 -5.77 -11.53
CA CYS A 215 -12.38 -5.23 -10.34
C CYS A 215 -13.39 -6.22 -9.72
N ASP A 216 -13.54 -7.42 -10.28
CA ASP A 216 -14.65 -8.32 -10.02
C ASP A 216 -14.16 -9.71 -9.64
N ALA A 217 -14.32 -10.08 -8.37
CA ALA A 217 -13.86 -11.38 -7.86
C ALA A 217 -14.81 -12.52 -8.24
N ASP A 218 -16.13 -12.24 -8.33
CA ASP A 218 -17.18 -13.23 -8.52
C ASP A 218 -17.77 -13.24 -9.94
N ALA A 219 -17.13 -12.53 -10.87
CA ALA A 219 -17.55 -12.36 -12.27
C ALA A 219 -18.96 -11.75 -12.49
N LEU A 220 -19.63 -11.28 -11.43
CA LEU A 220 -20.97 -10.71 -11.47
C LEU A 220 -21.08 -9.48 -12.39
N LEU A 221 -20.12 -8.56 -12.35
CA LEU A 221 -20.12 -7.38 -13.22
C LEU A 221 -19.92 -7.80 -14.67
N THR A 222 -19.03 -8.76 -14.92
CA THR A 222 -18.77 -9.25 -16.28
C THR A 222 -20.02 -9.92 -16.87
N GLU A 223 -20.69 -10.78 -16.11
CA GLU A 223 -21.94 -11.44 -16.51
C GLU A 223 -23.07 -10.44 -16.73
N THR A 224 -23.23 -9.47 -15.82
CA THR A 224 -24.25 -8.43 -15.95
C THR A 224 -24.03 -7.58 -17.20
N LEU A 225 -22.78 -7.20 -17.50
CA LEU A 225 -22.47 -6.43 -18.70
C LEU A 225 -22.72 -7.24 -19.98
N LEU A 226 -22.34 -8.51 -20.01
CA LEU A 226 -22.61 -9.41 -21.14
C LEU A 226 -24.12 -9.64 -21.34
N GLY A 227 -24.88 -9.78 -20.26
CA GLY A 227 -26.34 -9.95 -20.30
C GLY A 227 -27.10 -8.68 -20.66
N SER A 228 -26.48 -7.50 -20.53
CA SER A 228 -27.09 -6.22 -20.90
C SER A 228 -27.39 -6.13 -22.40
N THR A 229 -28.33 -5.27 -22.79
CA THR A 229 -28.65 -4.97 -24.20
C THR A 229 -27.40 -4.65 -25.06
N LEU A 230 -26.45 -3.91 -24.49
CA LEU A 230 -25.19 -3.59 -25.17
C LEU A 230 -24.29 -4.85 -25.31
N GLY A 231 -24.28 -5.71 -24.30
CA GLY A 231 -23.59 -7.00 -24.34
C GLY A 231 -24.17 -7.98 -25.34
N GLN A 232 -25.50 -8.01 -25.48
CA GLN A 232 -26.19 -8.83 -26.49
C GLN A 232 -25.78 -8.41 -27.91
N VAL A 233 -25.79 -7.11 -28.22
CA VAL A 233 -25.32 -6.61 -29.52
C VAL A 233 -23.83 -6.89 -29.74
N TYR A 234 -23.00 -6.78 -28.70
CA TYR A 234 -21.60 -7.19 -28.78
C TYR A 234 -21.47 -8.68 -29.18
N GLY A 235 -22.29 -9.56 -28.59
CA GLY A 235 -22.36 -10.98 -28.96
C GLY A 235 -22.74 -11.16 -30.43
N LEU A 236 -23.84 -10.54 -30.86
CA LEU A 236 -24.32 -10.62 -32.24
C LEU A 236 -23.27 -10.14 -33.27
N ILE A 237 -22.58 -9.03 -33.01
CA ILE A 237 -21.53 -8.53 -33.90
C ILE A 237 -20.41 -9.58 -34.04
N ARG A 238 -20.03 -10.25 -32.95
CA ARG A 238 -18.98 -11.28 -32.98
C ARG A 238 -19.43 -12.56 -33.67
N GLU A 239 -20.64 -13.01 -33.40
CA GLU A 239 -21.24 -14.19 -34.02
C GLU A 239 -21.37 -14.01 -35.53
N THR A 240 -21.91 -12.87 -35.98
CA THR A 240 -22.03 -12.55 -37.41
C THR A 240 -20.68 -12.47 -38.10
N ARG A 241 -19.63 -11.95 -37.43
CA ARG A 241 -18.27 -11.95 -37.99
C ARG A 241 -17.76 -13.37 -38.27
N ALA A 242 -18.05 -14.33 -37.39
CA ALA A 242 -17.64 -15.71 -37.55
C ALA A 242 -18.37 -16.42 -38.70
N LEU A 243 -19.64 -16.05 -38.96
CA LEU A 243 -20.45 -16.61 -40.06
C LEU A 243 -19.94 -16.21 -41.46
N ALA A 244 -19.15 -15.15 -41.58
CA ALA A 244 -18.61 -14.68 -42.86
C ALA A 244 -17.16 -15.08 -43.15
N GLU A 245 -16.60 -16.03 -42.40
CA GLU A 245 -15.46 -16.82 -42.88
C GLU A 245 -15.97 -18.07 -43.62
N PRO A 246 -16.27 -18.01 -44.93
CA PRO A 246 -16.24 -19.21 -45.73
C PRO A 246 -14.79 -19.66 -45.85
N VAL A 247 -14.57 -20.92 -45.49
CA VAL A 247 -13.46 -21.82 -45.85
C VAL A 247 -12.56 -21.27 -46.97
N ARG A 248 -11.26 -21.17 -46.68
CA ARG A 248 -10.19 -20.89 -47.65
C ARG A 248 -10.30 -21.70 -48.94
#